data_AF-A0A9E2ZY27-F1
#
_entry.id   AF-A0A9E2ZY27-F1
#
_cell.length_a   1.000
_cell.length_b   1.000
_cell.length_c   1.000
_cell.angle_alpha   90.00
_cell.angle_beta   90.00
_cell.angle_gamma   90.00
#
_symmetry.space_group_name_H-M   'P 1'
#
loop_
_entity.id
_entity.type
_entity.pdbx_description
1 polymer ?
#
loop_
_entity_poly.entity_id
_entity_poly.type
_entity_poly.pdbx_seq_one_letter_code
_entity_poly.pdbx_strand_id
1 'polypeptide(L)' 'GAEVIYPLEDQFYGDRGGRLRDPFGQQWMMSQRIEDVTPEEIARRASAFFNG' A
#
# COMPACT_ATOMS: atom_id res chain seq x y z
N GLY A 1 10.99 7.88 -18.06
CA GLY A 1 10.31 6.72 -17.44
C GLY A 1 10.38 6.85 -15.94
N ALA A 2 9.60 6.09 -15.18
CA ALA A 2 9.67 6.04 -13.71
C ALA A 2 9.98 4.61 -13.26
N GLU A 3 10.69 4.47 -12.14
CA GLU A 3 11.04 3.20 -11.51
C GLU A 3 9.97 2.82 -10.48
N VAL A 4 9.52 1.57 -10.48
CA VAL A 4 8.64 1.05 -9.43
C VAL A 4 9.48 0.74 -8.20
N ILE A 5 9.26 1.46 -7.10
CA ILE A 5 9.99 1.27 -5.83
C ILE A 5 9.19 0.39 -4.87
N TYR A 6 7.87 0.59 -4.83
CA TYR A 6 6.93 -0.30 -4.16
C TYR A 6 5.84 -0.67 -5.17
N PRO A 7 5.63 -1.97 -5.44
CA PRO A 7 4.60 -2.41 -6.38
C PRO A 7 3.21 -1.95 -5.93
N LEU A 8 2.29 -1.88 -6.90
CA LEU A 8 0.89 -1.58 -6.61
C LEU A 8 0.23 -2.83 -6.05
N GLU A 9 -0.12 -2.81 -4.77
CA GLU A 9 -0.64 -3.97 -4.05
C GLU A 9 -1.80 -3.60 -3.14
N ASP A 10 -2.66 -4.59 -2.88
CA ASP A 10 -3.76 -4.49 -1.92
C ASP A 10 -3.20 -4.60 -0.51
N GLN A 11 -3.46 -3.57 0.28
CA GLN A 11 -2.95 -3.46 1.63
C GLN A 11 -3.98 -3.94 2.65
N PHE A 12 -3.50 -4.52 3.75
CA PHE A 12 -4.36 -5.07 4.81
C PHE A 12 -5.32 -4.05 5.42
N TYR A 13 -5.06 -2.75 5.23
CA TYR A 13 -5.86 -1.63 5.71
C TYR A 13 -6.88 -1.08 4.71
N GLY A 14 -7.15 -1.78 3.60
CA GLY A 14 -8.27 -1.45 2.69
C GLY A 14 -7.96 -0.46 1.58
N ASP A 15 -6.68 -0.14 1.37
CA ASP A 15 -6.22 0.66 0.24
C ASP A 15 -5.40 -0.20 -0.73
N ARG A 16 -5.47 0.10 -2.02
CA ARG A 16 -4.49 -0.33 -3.03
C ARG A 16 -3.47 0.79 -3.21
N GLY A 17 -2.20 0.50 -2.95
CA GLY A 17 -1.16 1.52 -2.95
C GLY A 17 0.17 1.03 -3.53
N GLY A 18 0.95 1.98 -4.05
CA GLY A 18 2.26 1.72 -4.64
C GLY A 18 3.05 3.02 -4.81
N ARG A 19 4.37 2.89 -5.02
CA ARG A 19 5.28 4.04 -5.09
C ARG A 19 6.20 3.95 -6.30
N LEU A 20 6.33 5.06 -7.00
CA LEU A 20 7.24 5.22 -8.13
C LEU A 20 8.30 6.30 -7.82
N ARG A 21 9.50 6.15 -8.37
CA ARG A 21 10.52 7.20 -8.40
C ARG A 21 10.70 7.70 -9.83
N ASP A 22 10.60 9.01 -10.01
CA ASP A 22 10.88 9.63 -11.30
C ASP A 22 12.39 9.87 -11.53
N PRO A 23 12.83 10.23 -12.75
CA PRO A 23 14.25 10.44 -13.06
C PRO A 23 14.91 11.59 -12.30
N PHE A 24 14.14 12.49 -11.70
CA PHE A 24 14.63 13.61 -10.90
C PHE A 24 14.76 13.23 -9.42
N GLY A 25 14.47 11.97 -9.08
CA GLY A 25 14.57 11.43 -7.73
C GLY A 25 13.32 11.66 -6.87
N GLN A 26 12.26 12.28 -7.41
CA GLN A 26 11.03 12.47 -6.64
C GLN A 26 10.29 11.15 -6.49
N GLN A 27 9.76 10.93 -5.29
CA GLN A 27 8.97 9.74 -4.98
C GLN A 27 7.49 10.09 -4.92
N TRP A 28 6.72 9.38 -5.71
CA TRP A 28 5.28 9.58 -5.84
C TRP A 28 4.57 8.36 -5.27
N MET A 29 3.72 8.58 -4.26
CA MET A 29 2.83 7.56 -3.71
C MET A 29 1.46 7.71 -4.34
N MET A 30 0.87 6.59 -4.75
CA MET A 30 -0.51 6.51 -5.20
C MET A 30 -1.26 5.63 -4.21
N SER A 31 -2.45 6.07 -3.80
CA SER A 31 -3.36 5.26 -2.99
C SER A 31 -4.78 5.39 -3.51
N GLN A 32 -5.48 4.27 -3.57
CA GLN A 32 -6.91 4.19 -3.85
C GLN A 32 -7.57 3.39 -2.73
N ARG A 33 -8.57 3.98 -2.08
CA ARG A 33 -9.43 3.21 -1.17
C ARG A 33 -10.23 2.17 -1.94
N ILE A 34 -10.12 0.91 -1.54
CA ILE A 34 -10.89 -0.21 -2.11
C ILE A 34 -11.93 -0.74 -1.13
N GLU A 35 -11.72 -0.60 0.17
CA GLU A 35 -12.63 -1.02 1.25
C GLU A 35 -12.44 -0.12 2.48
N ASP A 36 -13.53 0.23 3.16
CA ASP A 36 -13.47 0.81 4.52
C ASP A 36 -13.36 -0.31 5.55
N VAL A 37 -12.20 -0.44 6.19
CA VAL A 37 -11.92 -1.52 7.16
C VAL A 37 -11.95 -0.95 8.58
N THR A 38 -12.63 -1.62 9.51
CA THR A 38 -12.67 -1.17 10.90
C THR A 38 -11.32 -1.35 11.59
N PRO A 39 -10.99 -0.57 12.64
CA PRO A 39 -9.73 -0.71 13.35
C PRO A 39 -9.47 -2.12 13.89
N GLU A 40 -10.49 -2.82 14.38
CA GLU A 40 -10.37 -4.20 14.88
C GLU A 40 -9.98 -5.16 13.76
N GLU A 41 -10.57 -5.00 12.59
CA GLU A 41 -10.28 -5.84 11.43
C GLU A 41 -8.91 -5.52 10.83
N ILE A 42 -8.48 -4.25 10.82
CA ILE A 42 -7.11 -3.86 10.45
C ILE A 42 -6.11 -4.57 11.37
N ALA A 43 -6.32 -4.58 12.68
CA ALA A 43 -5.42 -5.24 13.63
C ALA A 43 -5.34 -6.75 13.37
N ARG A 44 -6.49 -7.39 13.10
CA ARG A 44 -6.55 -8.82 12.76
C ARG A 44 -5.81 -9.13 11.47
N ARG A 45 -6.05 -8.36 10.39
CA ARG A 45 -5.39 -8.54 9.09
C ARG A 45 -3.89 -8.24 9.16
N ALA A 46 -3.47 -7.21 9.90
CA ALA A 46 -2.07 -6.87 10.11
C ALA A 46 -1.31 -8.00 10.81
N SER A 47 -1.89 -8.60 11.85
CA SER A 47 -1.28 -9.76 12.52
C SER A 47 -1.07 -10.93 11.57
N ALA A 48 -2.04 -11.22 10.69
CA ALA A 48 -1.89 -12.26 9.68
C ALA A 48 -0.85 -11.91 8.60
N PHE A 49 -0.75 -10.63 8.23
CA PHE A 49 0.17 -10.15 7.20
C PHE A 49 1.64 -10.18 7.64
N PHE A 50 1.93 -9.87 8.91
CA PHE A 50 3.31 -9.79 9.43
C PHE A 50 3.81 -11.05 10.17
N ASN A 51 2.91 -11.93 10.64
CA ASN A 51 3.29 -13.19 11.30
C ASN A 51 3.21 -14.42 10.36
N GLY A 52 2.97 -14.21 9.07
CA GLY A 52 3.00 -15.27 8.05
C GLY A 52 4.40 -15.65 7.60
#